data_AF-A0ABD1V0Y9-F1
#
_entry.id   AF-A0ABD1V0Y9-F1
#
_cell.length_a   1.000
_cell.length_b   1.000
_cell.length_c   1.000
_cell.angle_alpha   90.00
_cell.angle_beta   90.00
_cell.angle_gamma   90.00
#
_symmetry.space_group_name_H-M   'P 1'
#
loop_
_entity.id
_entity.type
_entity.pdbx_description
1 polymer ?
#
loop_
_entity_poly.entity_id
_entity_poly.type
_entity_poly.pdbx_seq_one_letter_code
_entity_poly.pdbx_strand_id
1 'polypeptide(L)'
;MVNCHILLVSFPAQGHINPALQFAKRILQMGAKVTFSTSLSAIRRMSEAASTIPGLTLAPFSDGHDDGWTGAHDVQDFMFSLRTCGSEAVTNLIMVQEKEGQKFTHIVYSTLITWAGEVANQLQIPSTLLWNQPATVLYVYYQYFNKNVNFTGENSEVIELPGLPLLLKSCDLPSFMQSSSPVIYNFALPVFKEHFEILDRAGTKQIKILVNTFDALEFEALRAINKYDLMGIGPLIPSAFLDGKDPLDTSFGGDLIQKTVDYMDWLNSKGKLSVIYVAFGSFSSLSKQQMEEIAKGLIESQKPFLWVTREANTLSFIKEVEKQGMIVPWCSQLEVLSHPSVGCFLTHSGWNSCIESLVSGVPVVAFPQWADQPMNAKLLQDFWKTGLRLAAADGGIVMADEVASGYAKVASVISARAMFTKMMERNVVSWNALIAGYTQNGDNEEALGLFPLLKRESVWPTHYTFGNLLNACANLADLKLGRQAHTHVLKHGFRFQYGPEPDVFVGNSLIDMYMKCGSVEDGSWVFRHMVERDWVSWNATIVGYAQNGHGTEALQLFKEMLATGEKPDHVGLGYGVLYIWLILTHDVCDDTTAKIMPKDAPQKCFMISDKTSH
;
A
#
# COMPACT_ATOMS: atom_id res chain seq x y z
N MET A 1 15.12 -42.34 -9.65
CA MET A 1 14.92 -40.93 -9.26
C MET A 1 15.48 -40.07 -10.38
N VAL A 2 14.72 -39.10 -10.89
CA VAL A 2 15.24 -38.14 -11.86
C VAL A 2 16.39 -37.41 -11.16
N ASN A 3 17.60 -37.50 -11.71
CA ASN A 3 18.78 -36.81 -11.17
C ASN A 3 18.66 -35.31 -11.49
N CYS A 4 17.76 -34.63 -10.78
CA CYS A 4 17.51 -33.20 -10.93
C CYS A 4 18.49 -32.45 -10.03
N HIS A 5 19.40 -31.69 -10.63
CA HIS A 5 20.37 -30.85 -9.92
C HIS A 5 20.24 -29.42 -10.40
N ILE A 6 19.75 -28.55 -9.52
CA ILE A 6 19.45 -27.15 -9.84
C ILE A 6 20.56 -26.25 -9.32
N LEU A 7 21.05 -25.36 -10.18
CA LEU A 7 21.84 -24.22 -9.76
C LEU A 7 20.92 -23.01 -9.57
N LEU A 8 20.79 -22.52 -8.34
CA LEU A 8 19.98 -21.35 -8.00
C LEU A 8 20.90 -20.14 -7.76
N VAL A 9 20.81 -19.14 -8.62
CA VAL A 9 21.66 -17.93 -8.58
C VAL A 9 20.85 -16.71 -8.11
N SER A 10 21.24 -16.13 -6.97
CA SER A 10 20.53 -15.01 -6.36
C SER A 10 21.34 -13.71 -6.40
N PHE A 11 20.64 -12.58 -6.52
CA PHE A 11 21.20 -11.27 -6.24
C PHE A 11 21.55 -11.14 -4.75
N PRO A 12 22.67 -10.50 -4.37
CA PRO A 12 23.19 -10.49 -3.00
C PRO A 12 22.48 -9.47 -2.08
N ALA A 13 21.15 -9.47 -2.11
CA ALA A 13 20.29 -8.64 -1.26
C ALA A 13 19.31 -9.53 -0.48
N GLN A 14 19.01 -9.14 0.77
CA GLN A 14 18.05 -9.85 1.62
C GLN A 14 16.72 -10.12 0.91
N GLY A 15 16.23 -9.12 0.16
CA GLY A 15 14.98 -9.19 -0.62
C GLY A 15 14.95 -10.29 -1.69
N HIS A 16 16.10 -10.77 -2.14
CA HIS A 16 16.25 -11.82 -3.15
C HIS A 16 16.63 -13.16 -2.50
N ILE A 17 17.57 -13.11 -1.55
CA ILE A 17 18.10 -14.29 -0.85
C ILE A 17 17.00 -15.02 -0.09
N ASN A 18 16.17 -14.31 0.68
CA ASN A 18 15.12 -14.93 1.49
C ASN A 18 14.15 -15.78 0.66
N PRO A 19 13.46 -15.23 -0.36
CA PRO A 19 12.56 -16.04 -1.18
C PRO A 19 13.32 -17.12 -1.98
N ALA A 20 14.55 -16.86 -2.43
CA ALA A 20 15.33 -17.87 -3.15
C ALA A 20 15.71 -19.07 -2.26
N LEU A 21 16.12 -18.84 -1.01
CA LEU A 21 16.38 -19.93 -0.05
C LEU A 21 15.12 -20.71 0.29
N GLN A 22 13.98 -20.04 0.45
CA GLN A 22 12.71 -20.72 0.70
C GLN A 22 12.25 -21.55 -0.51
N PHE A 23 12.47 -21.04 -1.72
CA PHE A 23 12.30 -21.84 -2.93
C PHE A 23 13.23 -23.06 -2.95
N ALA A 24 14.52 -22.90 -2.62
CA ALA A 24 15.47 -24.00 -2.54
C ALA A 24 15.04 -25.09 -1.55
N LYS A 25 14.57 -24.72 -0.35
CA LYS A 25 14.04 -25.66 0.66
C LYS A 25 12.89 -26.50 0.12
N ARG A 26 11.91 -25.87 -0.55
CA ARG A 26 10.78 -26.58 -1.17
C ARG A 26 11.23 -27.58 -2.24
N ILE A 27 12.19 -27.18 -3.06
CA ILE A 27 12.75 -28.04 -4.11
C ILE A 27 13.55 -29.21 -3.53
N LEU A 28 14.33 -28.99 -2.47
CA LEU A 28 15.03 -30.05 -1.73
C LEU A 28 14.05 -31.08 -1.15
N GLN A 29 12.93 -30.64 -0.57
CA GLN A 29 11.87 -31.51 -0.06
C GLN A 29 11.22 -32.37 -1.17
N MET A 30 11.23 -31.90 -2.42
CA MET A 30 10.79 -32.67 -3.59
C MET A 30 11.83 -33.67 -4.10
N GLY A 31 13.00 -33.75 -3.46
CA GLY A 31 14.06 -34.74 -3.75
C GLY A 31 15.07 -34.31 -4.81
N ALA A 32 15.08 -33.03 -5.23
CA ALA A 32 16.11 -32.50 -6.11
C ALA A 32 17.36 -32.10 -5.33
N LYS A 33 18.53 -32.09 -5.99
CA LYS A 33 19.75 -31.48 -5.46
C LYS A 33 19.76 -29.99 -5.78
N VAL A 34 20.19 -29.15 -4.83
CA VAL A 34 20.27 -27.70 -5.05
C VAL A 34 21.66 -27.19 -4.67
N THR A 35 22.28 -26.49 -5.61
CA THR A 35 23.44 -25.63 -5.34
C THR A 35 22.99 -24.19 -5.37
N PHE A 36 23.15 -23.48 -4.26
CA PHE A 36 22.83 -22.07 -4.12
C PHE A 36 24.07 -21.21 -4.32
N SER A 37 23.98 -20.22 -5.20
CA SER A 37 25.09 -19.35 -5.57
C SER A 37 24.67 -17.88 -5.44
N THR A 38 25.51 -17.09 -4.77
CA THR A 38 25.39 -15.64 -4.60
C THR A 38 26.78 -15.11 -4.26
N SER A 39 26.92 -13.80 -4.07
CA SER A 39 28.21 -13.21 -3.73
C SER A 39 28.81 -13.77 -2.44
N LEU A 40 30.15 -13.80 -2.39
CA LEU A 40 30.93 -14.27 -1.26
C LEU A 40 30.61 -13.49 0.01
N SER A 41 30.45 -12.18 -0.09
CA SER A 41 30.08 -11.31 1.03
C SER A 41 28.69 -11.65 1.61
N ALA A 42 27.74 -12.06 0.77
CA ALA A 42 26.44 -12.53 1.21
C ALA A 42 26.54 -13.90 1.89
N ILE A 43 27.24 -14.88 1.29
CA ILE A 43 27.38 -16.22 1.88
C ILE A 43 28.11 -16.16 3.23
N ARG A 44 29.18 -15.37 3.36
CA ARG A 44 29.89 -15.19 4.63
C ARG A 44 28.96 -14.75 5.75
N ARG A 45 28.07 -13.77 5.47
CA ARG A 45 27.09 -13.26 6.43
C ARG A 45 25.98 -14.26 6.76
N MET A 46 25.59 -15.12 5.83
CA MET A 46 24.58 -16.16 6.05
C MET A 46 25.14 -17.47 6.62
N SER A 47 26.46 -17.67 6.60
CA SER A 47 27.07 -19.01 6.61
C SER A 47 26.66 -19.88 7.79
N GLU A 48 26.44 -19.32 8.99
CA GLU A 48 25.92 -20.08 10.13
C GLU A 48 24.50 -20.59 9.92
N ALA A 49 23.59 -19.79 9.36
CA ALA A 49 22.19 -20.17 9.16
C ALA A 49 22.01 -21.04 7.89
N ALA A 50 22.65 -20.67 6.79
CA ALA A 50 22.48 -21.36 5.51
C ALA A 50 23.15 -22.75 5.48
N SER A 51 24.26 -22.94 6.22
CA SER A 51 24.93 -24.25 6.31
C SER A 51 24.12 -25.31 7.08
N THR A 52 23.10 -24.89 7.82
CA THR A 52 22.21 -25.81 8.55
C THR A 52 21.11 -26.41 7.68
N ILE A 53 20.90 -25.91 6.45
CA ILE A 53 19.85 -26.39 5.55
C ILE A 53 20.27 -27.75 4.97
N PRO A 54 19.60 -28.87 5.33
CA PRO A 54 20.04 -30.19 4.91
C PRO A 54 19.96 -30.36 3.40
N GLY A 55 21.05 -30.81 2.77
CA GLY A 55 21.12 -31.07 1.32
C GLY A 55 21.38 -29.84 0.44
N LEU A 56 21.45 -28.63 1.00
CA LEU A 56 21.81 -27.42 0.26
C LEU A 56 23.34 -27.31 0.11
N THR A 57 23.82 -27.19 -1.13
CA THR A 57 25.24 -26.89 -1.39
C THR A 57 25.42 -25.39 -1.60
N LEU A 58 26.37 -24.75 -0.93
CA LEU A 58 26.69 -23.33 -1.12
C LEU A 58 27.88 -23.18 -2.06
N ALA A 59 27.76 -22.33 -3.09
CA ALA A 59 28.81 -22.03 -4.05
C ALA A 59 28.96 -20.50 -4.23
N PRO A 60 29.76 -19.83 -3.38
CA PRO A 60 29.95 -18.38 -3.49
C PRO A 60 30.76 -18.00 -4.73
N PHE A 61 30.56 -16.78 -5.21
CA PHE A 61 31.43 -16.13 -6.20
C PHE A 61 31.85 -14.73 -5.74
N SER A 62 32.98 -14.24 -6.23
CA SER A 62 33.36 -12.84 -6.00
C SER A 62 32.47 -11.90 -6.82
N ASP A 63 32.00 -10.82 -6.22
CA ASP A 63 31.29 -9.71 -6.88
C ASP A 63 32.15 -8.44 -6.99
N GLY A 64 33.48 -8.60 -6.85
CA GLY A 64 34.45 -7.51 -6.73
C GLY A 64 34.43 -6.78 -5.38
N HIS A 65 33.50 -7.15 -4.48
CA HIS A 65 33.27 -6.50 -3.19
C HIS A 65 33.10 -7.55 -2.08
N ASP A 66 34.08 -8.46 -1.97
CA ASP A 66 34.01 -9.66 -1.12
C ASP A 66 33.89 -9.38 0.39
N ASP A 67 34.26 -8.18 0.82
CA ASP A 67 34.13 -7.69 2.20
C ASP A 67 32.81 -6.95 2.45
N GLY A 68 31.97 -6.83 1.41
CA GLY A 68 30.67 -6.17 1.44
C GLY A 68 30.70 -4.80 0.76
N TRP A 69 29.66 -4.55 -0.03
CA TRP A 69 29.46 -3.25 -0.65
C TRP A 69 28.84 -2.25 0.35
N THR A 70 29.48 -1.10 0.54
CA THR A 70 29.07 -0.08 1.52
C THR A 70 28.21 1.05 0.94
N GLY A 71 27.94 1.01 -0.37
CA GLY A 71 26.94 1.84 -1.04
C GLY A 71 27.09 3.35 -0.86
N ALA A 72 27.85 4.01 -1.73
CA ALA A 72 27.76 5.48 -1.86
C ALA A 72 28.26 6.04 -3.20
N HIS A 73 29.20 5.39 -3.90
CA HIS A 73 29.89 6.06 -5.00
C HIS A 73 29.82 5.42 -6.39
N ASP A 74 29.40 4.17 -6.56
CA ASP A 74 29.06 3.66 -7.90
C ASP A 74 28.22 2.36 -7.88
N VAL A 75 26.89 2.48 -8.03
CA VAL A 75 25.99 1.32 -8.19
C VAL A 75 26.20 0.66 -9.56
N GLN A 76 26.60 1.43 -10.58
CA GLN A 76 26.81 0.92 -11.93
C GLN A 76 28.05 0.03 -11.97
N ASP A 77 29.15 0.46 -11.34
CA ASP A 77 30.36 -0.36 -11.18
C ASP A 77 30.08 -1.63 -10.39
N PHE A 78 29.29 -1.55 -9.31
CA PHE A 78 28.88 -2.73 -8.56
C PHE A 78 28.12 -3.72 -9.46
N MET A 79 27.10 -3.25 -10.20
CA MET A 79 26.33 -4.10 -11.11
C MET A 79 27.19 -4.66 -12.24
N PHE A 80 28.16 -3.89 -12.75
CA PHE A 80 29.11 -4.32 -13.78
C PHE A 80 30.06 -5.41 -13.27
N SER A 81 30.64 -5.21 -12.08
CA SER A 81 31.53 -6.19 -11.44
C SER A 81 30.77 -7.46 -11.07
N LEU A 82 29.58 -7.33 -10.49
CA LEU A 82 28.68 -8.45 -10.18
C LEU A 82 28.39 -9.30 -11.42
N ARG A 83 28.13 -8.67 -12.57
CA ARG A 83 27.95 -9.39 -13.84
C ARG A 83 29.22 -10.10 -14.28
N THR A 84 30.34 -9.37 -14.35
CA THR A 84 31.58 -9.86 -14.93
C THR A 84 32.12 -11.04 -14.10
N CYS A 85 32.31 -10.82 -12.80
CA CYS A 85 32.86 -11.83 -11.91
C CYS A 85 31.86 -12.99 -11.67
N GLY A 86 30.56 -12.70 -11.54
CA GLY A 86 29.53 -13.70 -11.34
C GLY A 86 29.36 -14.65 -12.54
N SER A 87 29.30 -14.10 -13.76
CA SER A 87 29.14 -14.93 -14.97
C SER A 87 30.34 -15.83 -15.23
N GLU A 88 31.57 -15.34 -15.02
CA GLU A 88 32.79 -16.14 -15.13
C GLU A 88 32.82 -17.27 -14.08
N ALA A 89 32.55 -16.94 -12.82
CA ALA A 89 32.58 -17.90 -11.73
C ALA A 89 31.51 -19.00 -11.89
N VAL A 90 30.28 -18.63 -12.26
CA VAL A 90 29.19 -19.58 -12.48
C VAL A 90 29.48 -20.47 -13.70
N THR A 91 30.03 -19.92 -14.78
CA THR A 91 30.46 -20.70 -15.95
C THR A 91 31.50 -21.74 -15.56
N ASN A 92 32.53 -21.32 -14.82
CA ASN A 92 33.59 -22.20 -14.33
C ASN A 92 33.04 -23.30 -13.40
N LEU A 93 32.13 -22.95 -12.48
CA LEU A 93 31.47 -23.90 -11.58
C LEU A 93 30.73 -24.99 -12.37
N ILE A 94 29.94 -24.60 -13.38
CA ILE A 94 29.19 -25.55 -14.22
C ILE A 94 30.14 -26.49 -14.95
N MET A 95 31.20 -25.95 -15.57
CA MET A 95 32.18 -26.74 -16.32
C MET A 95 32.96 -27.73 -15.43
N VAL A 96 33.31 -27.34 -14.20
CA VAL A 96 33.99 -28.21 -13.24
C VAL A 96 33.07 -29.33 -12.78
N GLN A 97 31.85 -29.01 -12.38
CA GLN A 97 30.87 -29.99 -11.90
C GLN A 97 30.48 -31.00 -13.01
N GLU A 98 30.39 -30.56 -14.26
CA GLU A 98 30.16 -31.46 -15.40
C GLU A 98 31.32 -32.46 -15.60
N LYS A 99 32.58 -32.03 -15.43
CA LYS A 99 33.76 -32.92 -15.48
C LYS A 99 33.78 -33.93 -14.34
N GLU A 100 33.22 -33.57 -13.18
CA GLU A 100 33.08 -34.44 -12.01
C GLU A 100 31.83 -35.34 -12.08
N GLY A 101 31.06 -35.27 -13.16
CA GLY A 101 29.85 -36.08 -13.37
C GLY A 101 28.63 -35.58 -12.58
N GLN A 102 28.67 -34.38 -11.99
CA GLN A 102 27.56 -33.73 -11.29
C GLN A 102 26.94 -32.63 -12.16
N LYS A 103 26.32 -33.01 -13.28
CA LYS A 103 25.74 -32.05 -14.21
C LYS A 103 24.53 -31.33 -13.63
N PHE A 104 24.52 -30.00 -13.72
CA PHE A 104 23.31 -29.19 -13.50
C PHE A 104 22.31 -29.42 -14.63
N THR A 105 21.09 -29.77 -14.27
CA THR A 105 19.99 -30.00 -15.22
C THR A 105 19.17 -28.75 -15.49
N HIS A 106 19.23 -27.75 -14.61
CA HIS A 106 18.45 -26.52 -14.71
C HIS A 106 19.13 -25.37 -13.96
N ILE A 107 18.98 -24.14 -14.47
CA ILE A 107 19.41 -22.91 -13.79
C ILE A 107 18.18 -22.09 -13.41
N VAL A 108 18.06 -21.72 -12.14
CA VAL A 108 17.05 -20.76 -11.68
C VAL A 108 17.77 -19.50 -11.25
N TYR A 109 17.29 -18.33 -11.65
CA TYR A 109 17.96 -17.07 -11.34
C TYR A 109 16.98 -15.96 -10.98
N SER A 110 17.41 -15.06 -10.08
CA SER A 110 16.58 -13.95 -9.59
C SER A 110 16.59 -12.70 -10.48
N THR A 111 15.64 -11.79 -10.26
CA THR A 111 15.32 -10.61 -11.08
C THR A 111 16.43 -9.58 -11.36
N LEU A 112 17.60 -9.63 -10.76
CA LEU A 112 18.72 -8.70 -11.07
C LEU A 112 19.97 -9.40 -11.62
N ILE A 113 19.86 -10.70 -11.91
CA ILE A 113 20.97 -11.57 -12.33
C ILE A 113 20.69 -12.10 -13.75
N THR A 114 20.45 -11.21 -14.70
CA THR A 114 20.16 -11.54 -16.12
C THR A 114 21.28 -12.39 -16.75
N TRP A 115 22.54 -12.09 -16.40
CA TRP A 115 23.71 -12.82 -16.88
C TRP A 115 23.69 -14.33 -16.57
N ALA A 116 22.99 -14.79 -15.53
CA ALA A 116 22.86 -16.23 -15.29
C ALA A 116 21.98 -16.91 -16.34
N GLY A 117 20.95 -16.22 -16.84
CA GLY A 117 20.17 -16.66 -17.99
C GLY A 117 20.99 -16.67 -19.28
N GLU A 118 21.91 -15.70 -19.45
CA GLU A 118 22.84 -15.69 -20.59
C GLU A 118 23.82 -16.87 -20.55
N VAL A 119 24.43 -17.15 -19.40
CA VAL A 119 25.31 -18.31 -19.19
C VAL A 119 24.54 -19.60 -19.48
N ALA A 120 23.30 -19.72 -19.02
CA ALA A 120 22.45 -20.87 -19.29
C ALA A 120 22.24 -21.08 -20.80
N ASN A 121 21.94 -20.01 -21.54
CA ASN A 121 21.77 -20.04 -22.99
C ASN A 121 23.08 -20.45 -23.71
N GLN A 122 24.22 -19.89 -23.30
CA GLN A 122 25.53 -20.21 -23.87
C GLN A 122 25.91 -21.68 -23.68
N LEU A 123 25.60 -22.25 -22.52
CA LEU A 123 25.89 -23.64 -22.17
C LEU A 123 24.75 -24.61 -22.52
N GLN A 124 23.68 -24.11 -23.16
CA GLN A 124 22.49 -24.89 -23.53
C GLN A 124 21.84 -25.62 -22.34
N ILE A 125 21.83 -24.99 -21.16
CA ILE A 125 21.16 -25.48 -19.97
C ILE A 125 19.81 -24.76 -19.85
N PRO A 126 18.69 -25.49 -19.68
CA PRO A 126 17.39 -24.87 -19.44
C PRO A 126 17.44 -23.92 -18.24
N SER A 127 16.80 -22.75 -18.37
CA SER A 127 16.75 -21.76 -17.30
C SER A 127 15.34 -21.27 -17.01
N THR A 128 15.14 -20.73 -15.81
CA THR A 128 13.86 -20.15 -15.39
C THR A 128 14.09 -18.95 -14.49
N LEU A 129 13.39 -17.86 -14.82
CA LEU A 129 13.38 -16.64 -14.00
C LEU A 129 12.52 -16.87 -12.75
N LEU A 130 13.12 -16.61 -11.59
CA LEU A 130 12.43 -16.47 -10.30
C LEU A 130 12.15 -14.98 -10.06
N TRP A 131 10.92 -14.58 -10.36
CA TRP A 131 10.42 -13.23 -10.20
C TRP A 131 9.96 -12.99 -8.75
N ASN A 132 10.67 -12.12 -8.04
CA ASN A 132 10.46 -11.83 -6.62
C ASN A 132 9.74 -10.49 -6.36
N GLN A 133 8.89 -10.07 -7.30
CA GLN A 133 7.97 -8.93 -7.18
C GLN A 133 6.53 -9.42 -7.51
N PRO A 134 5.48 -8.60 -7.34
CA PRO A 134 4.13 -8.98 -7.78
C PRO A 134 4.06 -9.32 -9.27
N ALA A 135 3.10 -10.18 -9.66
CA ALA A 135 2.79 -10.44 -11.07
C ALA A 135 2.36 -9.16 -11.79
N THR A 136 1.65 -8.26 -11.08
CA THR A 136 1.19 -6.99 -11.62
C THR A 136 2.38 -6.09 -12.01
N VAL A 137 3.48 -6.11 -11.25
CA VAL A 137 4.71 -5.36 -11.59
C VAL A 137 5.37 -5.92 -12.85
N LEU A 138 5.44 -7.25 -12.98
CA LEU A 138 5.92 -7.91 -14.20
C LEU A 138 5.09 -7.47 -15.42
N TYR A 139 3.77 -7.43 -15.26
CA TYR A 139 2.85 -7.00 -16.31
C TYR A 139 3.05 -5.53 -16.71
N VAL A 140 3.27 -4.63 -15.74
CA VAL A 140 3.60 -3.22 -16.03
C VAL A 140 4.88 -3.12 -16.88
N TYR A 141 5.95 -3.81 -16.49
CA TYR A 141 7.18 -3.81 -17.29
C TYR A 141 6.95 -4.38 -18.69
N TYR A 142 6.17 -5.46 -18.82
CA TYR A 142 5.82 -6.03 -20.11
C TYR A 142 5.08 -5.01 -21.00
N GLN A 143 4.06 -4.34 -20.47
CA GLN A 143 3.31 -3.33 -21.22
C GLN A 143 4.19 -2.13 -21.62
N TYR A 144 5.09 -1.72 -20.72
CA TYR A 144 6.03 -0.63 -20.95
C TYR A 144 7.00 -0.94 -22.09
N PHE A 145 7.69 -2.09 -22.05
CA PHE A 145 8.69 -2.43 -23.05
C PHE A 145 8.09 -2.81 -24.41
N ASN A 146 6.86 -3.34 -24.43
CA ASN A 146 6.14 -3.63 -25.68
C ASN A 146 5.37 -2.42 -26.23
N LYS A 147 5.39 -1.27 -25.53
CA LYS A 147 4.69 -0.02 -25.92
C LYS A 147 3.19 -0.22 -26.10
N ASN A 148 2.59 -1.12 -25.33
CA ASN A 148 1.16 -1.39 -25.38
C ASN A 148 0.35 -0.34 -24.61
N VAL A 149 0.99 0.33 -23.64
CA VAL A 149 0.41 1.38 -22.80
C VAL A 149 1.38 2.55 -22.77
N ASN A 150 0.84 3.77 -22.84
CA ASN A 150 1.65 4.96 -22.67
C ASN A 150 1.81 5.27 -21.18
N PHE A 151 3.04 5.17 -20.68
CA PHE A 151 3.37 5.50 -19.29
C PHE A 151 3.98 6.91 -19.15
N THR A 152 4.07 7.69 -20.24
CA THR A 152 4.71 9.02 -20.25
C THR A 152 3.76 10.18 -19.90
N GLY A 153 2.63 9.92 -19.23
CA GLY A 153 1.66 10.96 -18.86
C GLY A 153 2.23 11.95 -17.85
N GLU A 154 1.76 13.20 -17.89
CA GLU A 154 1.97 14.16 -16.79
C GLU A 154 1.35 13.62 -15.49
N ASN A 155 1.77 14.09 -14.31
CA ASN A 155 1.40 13.54 -13.00
C ASN A 155 -0.12 13.40 -12.71
N SER A 156 -0.98 13.99 -13.55
CA SER A 156 -2.44 13.97 -13.46
C SER A 156 -3.15 12.91 -14.32
N GLU A 157 -2.47 12.26 -15.27
CA GLU A 157 -3.13 11.30 -16.17
C GLU A 157 -3.31 9.93 -15.51
N VAL A 158 -4.51 9.36 -15.65
CA VAL A 158 -4.84 8.01 -15.20
C VAL A 158 -4.31 7.00 -16.22
N ILE A 159 -3.54 6.03 -15.73
CA ILE A 159 -2.98 4.94 -16.51
C ILE A 159 -3.83 3.69 -16.25
N GLU A 160 -4.49 3.22 -17.31
CA GLU A 160 -5.27 1.98 -17.29
C GLU A 160 -4.42 0.80 -17.76
N LEU A 161 -4.44 -0.28 -17.00
CA LEU A 161 -3.82 -1.54 -17.40
C LEU A 161 -4.86 -2.47 -18.02
N PRO A 162 -4.71 -2.89 -19.28
CA PRO A 162 -5.67 -3.77 -19.93
C PRO A 162 -5.92 -5.05 -19.12
N GLY A 163 -7.19 -5.34 -18.84
CA GLY A 163 -7.59 -6.56 -18.14
C GLY A 163 -7.34 -6.58 -16.63
N LEU A 164 -6.88 -5.46 -16.05
CA LEU A 164 -6.76 -5.30 -14.60
C LEU A 164 -7.67 -4.16 -14.11
N PRO A 165 -8.44 -4.37 -13.03
CA PRO A 165 -9.30 -3.33 -12.45
C PRO A 165 -8.47 -2.37 -11.58
N LEU A 166 -7.41 -1.78 -12.14
CA LEU A 166 -6.47 -0.92 -11.43
C LEU A 166 -6.24 0.37 -12.20
N LEU A 167 -6.56 1.49 -11.56
CA LEU A 167 -6.26 2.83 -12.05
C LEU A 167 -4.97 3.32 -11.40
N LEU A 168 -3.94 3.53 -12.21
CA LEU A 168 -2.62 3.94 -11.75
C LEU A 168 -2.36 5.41 -12.06
N LYS A 169 -1.53 6.05 -11.25
CA LYS A 169 -0.87 7.33 -11.58
C LYS A 169 0.63 7.11 -11.74
N SER A 170 1.34 8.10 -12.29
CA SER A 170 2.80 8.05 -12.41
C SER A 170 3.51 7.73 -11.07
N CYS A 171 3.02 8.29 -9.95
CA CYS A 171 3.55 8.04 -8.62
C CYS A 171 3.27 6.63 -8.04
N ASP A 172 2.44 5.83 -8.72
CA ASP A 172 2.15 4.43 -8.38
C ASP A 172 3.03 3.45 -9.16
N LEU A 173 3.67 3.89 -10.24
CA LEU A 173 4.56 3.04 -11.03
C LEU A 173 5.81 2.67 -10.22
N PRO A 174 6.49 1.56 -10.56
CA PRO A 174 7.82 1.28 -10.01
C PRO A 174 8.73 2.50 -10.15
N SER A 175 9.46 2.85 -9.09
CA SER A 175 10.18 4.14 -9.01
C SER A 175 11.14 4.36 -10.17
N PHE A 176 11.71 3.28 -10.72
CA PHE A 176 12.63 3.32 -11.87
C PHE A 176 11.98 3.80 -13.17
N MET A 177 10.65 3.77 -13.26
CA MET A 177 9.88 4.28 -14.41
C MET A 177 9.46 5.75 -14.22
N GLN A 178 9.62 6.30 -13.01
CA GLN A 178 9.21 7.66 -12.70
C GLN A 178 10.27 8.66 -13.17
N SER A 179 9.84 9.83 -13.64
CA SER A 179 10.73 10.91 -14.07
C SER A 179 11.61 11.45 -12.94
N SER A 180 11.17 11.32 -11.69
CA SER A 180 11.91 11.68 -10.47
C SER A 180 12.91 10.62 -9.99
N SER A 181 13.09 9.51 -10.71
CA SER A 181 14.01 8.45 -10.31
C SER A 181 15.46 8.97 -10.20
N PRO A 182 16.15 8.75 -9.07
CA PRO A 182 17.56 9.08 -8.95
C PRO A 182 18.42 8.38 -10.01
N VAL A 183 19.41 9.11 -10.56
CA VAL A 183 20.34 8.63 -11.61
C VAL A 183 21.06 7.35 -11.23
N ILE A 184 21.31 7.14 -9.93
CA ILE A 184 21.94 5.93 -9.38
C ILE A 184 21.17 4.64 -9.70
N TYR A 185 19.88 4.73 -10.07
CA TYR A 185 19.05 3.58 -10.42
C TYR A 185 18.84 3.38 -11.92
N ASN A 186 19.52 4.15 -12.78
CA ASN A 186 19.38 4.05 -14.24
C ASN A 186 19.77 2.67 -14.81
N PHE A 187 20.49 1.85 -14.04
CA PHE A 187 20.80 0.47 -14.41
C PHE A 187 19.55 -0.45 -14.44
N ALA A 188 18.50 -0.12 -13.69
CA ALA A 188 17.41 -1.06 -13.41
C ALA A 188 16.54 -1.34 -14.64
N LEU A 189 16.04 -0.31 -15.33
CA LEU A 189 15.18 -0.50 -16.52
C LEU A 189 15.87 -1.31 -17.64
N PRO A 190 17.15 -1.06 -18.00
CA PRO A 190 17.89 -1.92 -18.92
C PRO A 190 17.92 -3.39 -18.49
N VAL A 191 18.15 -3.67 -17.20
CA VAL A 191 18.16 -5.04 -16.66
C VAL A 191 16.78 -5.71 -16.78
N PHE A 192 15.70 -5.00 -16.45
CA PHE A 192 14.34 -5.55 -16.63
C PHE A 192 14.00 -5.83 -18.09
N LYS A 193 14.44 -4.95 -19.01
CA LYS A 193 14.28 -5.17 -20.45
C LYS A 193 15.04 -6.41 -20.91
N GLU A 194 16.28 -6.57 -20.47
CA GLU A 194 17.16 -7.69 -20.80
C GLU A 194 16.56 -9.04 -20.38
N HIS A 195 15.82 -9.12 -19.26
CA HIS A 195 15.08 -10.35 -18.91
C HIS A 195 14.14 -10.79 -20.03
N PHE A 196 13.32 -9.88 -20.57
CA PHE A 196 12.41 -10.22 -21.67
C PHE A 196 13.17 -10.64 -22.92
N GLU A 197 14.30 -9.99 -23.23
CA GLU A 197 15.15 -10.35 -24.37
C GLU A 197 15.76 -11.75 -24.21
N ILE A 198 16.19 -12.13 -23.00
CA ILE A 198 16.73 -13.46 -22.69
C ILE A 198 15.63 -14.52 -22.79
N LEU A 199 14.46 -14.26 -22.19
CA LEU A 199 13.31 -15.15 -22.22
C LEU A 199 12.86 -15.43 -23.66
N ASP A 200 12.82 -14.39 -24.49
CA ASP A 200 12.40 -14.49 -25.89
C ASP A 200 13.38 -15.28 -26.77
N ARG A 201 14.66 -15.37 -26.38
CA ARG A 201 15.67 -16.20 -27.09
C ARG A 201 15.53 -17.69 -26.81
N ALA A 202 14.80 -18.11 -25.78
CA ALA A 202 14.71 -19.51 -25.36
C ALA A 202 14.09 -20.45 -26.44
N GLY A 203 13.43 -19.90 -27.47
CA GLY A 203 12.93 -20.65 -28.63
C GLY A 203 11.82 -21.67 -28.34
N THR A 204 11.32 -21.72 -27.10
CA THR A 204 10.25 -22.62 -26.67
C THR A 204 8.87 -21.99 -26.91
N LYS A 205 7.85 -22.84 -27.18
CA LYS A 205 6.46 -22.38 -27.36
C LYS A 205 5.79 -21.90 -26.06
N GLN A 206 6.35 -22.22 -24.90
CA GLN A 206 5.81 -21.84 -23.59
C GLN A 206 6.97 -21.54 -22.64
N ILE A 207 7.23 -20.25 -22.41
CA ILE A 207 8.30 -19.78 -21.52
C ILE A 207 7.71 -19.64 -20.12
N LYS A 208 8.26 -20.38 -19.16
CA LYS A 208 7.78 -20.38 -17.77
C LYS A 208 8.52 -19.34 -16.93
N ILE A 209 7.78 -18.58 -16.13
CA ILE A 209 8.32 -17.66 -15.13
C ILE A 209 7.71 -18.05 -13.78
N LEU A 210 8.56 -18.25 -12.77
CA LEU A 210 8.09 -18.53 -11.42
C LEU A 210 7.93 -17.21 -10.69
N VAL A 211 6.73 -16.92 -10.20
CA VAL A 211 6.39 -15.64 -9.58
C VAL A 211 6.12 -15.88 -8.10
N ASN A 212 6.76 -15.11 -7.20
CA ASN A 212 6.49 -15.17 -5.77
C ASN A 212 5.15 -14.50 -5.41
N THR A 213 4.06 -15.07 -5.91
CA THR A 213 2.67 -14.71 -5.68
C THR A 213 1.80 -15.97 -5.81
N PHE A 214 0.48 -15.85 -5.70
CA PHE A 214 -0.44 -16.98 -5.85
C PHE A 214 -1.76 -16.54 -6.48
N ASP A 215 -2.50 -17.48 -7.08
CA ASP A 215 -3.73 -17.19 -7.84
C ASP A 215 -4.75 -16.37 -7.06
N ALA A 216 -4.97 -16.66 -5.78
CA ALA A 216 -5.96 -15.94 -4.97
C ALA A 216 -5.55 -14.47 -4.68
N LEU A 217 -4.28 -14.09 -4.89
CA LEU A 217 -3.80 -12.72 -4.69
C LEU A 217 -3.75 -11.90 -5.98
N GLU A 218 -3.39 -12.54 -7.10
CA GLU A 218 -3.13 -11.88 -8.39
C GLU A 218 -3.60 -12.71 -9.59
N PHE A 219 -4.87 -13.17 -9.57
CA PHE A 219 -5.44 -14.08 -10.57
C PHE A 219 -5.33 -13.55 -12.01
N GLU A 220 -5.75 -12.30 -12.22
CA GLU A 220 -5.78 -11.63 -13.51
C GLU A 220 -4.36 -11.34 -14.00
N ALA A 221 -3.49 -10.81 -13.13
CA ALA A 221 -2.12 -10.43 -13.50
C ALA A 221 -1.27 -11.65 -13.92
N LEU A 222 -1.46 -12.80 -13.26
CA LEU A 222 -0.81 -14.07 -13.66
C LEU A 222 -1.21 -14.55 -15.06
N ARG A 223 -2.34 -14.09 -15.60
CA ARG A 223 -2.87 -14.47 -16.91
C ARG A 223 -2.85 -13.34 -17.93
N ALA A 224 -2.36 -12.16 -17.54
CA ALA A 224 -2.39 -10.97 -18.37
C ALA A 224 -1.41 -11.01 -19.56
N ILE A 225 -0.39 -11.88 -19.50
CA ILE A 225 0.63 -12.02 -20.55
C ILE A 225 0.49 -13.38 -21.23
N ASN A 226 -0.21 -13.41 -22.36
CA ASN A 226 -0.40 -14.64 -23.15
C ASN A 226 0.92 -15.30 -23.65
N LYS A 227 2.01 -14.51 -23.73
CA LYS A 227 3.32 -14.98 -24.20
C LYS A 227 4.05 -15.85 -23.17
N TYR A 228 3.80 -15.66 -21.89
CA TYR A 228 4.54 -16.31 -20.80
C TYR A 228 3.59 -17.13 -19.93
N ASP A 229 4.05 -18.31 -19.49
CA ASP A 229 3.37 -19.13 -18.48
C ASP A 229 3.84 -18.67 -17.09
N LEU A 230 3.10 -17.71 -16.52
CA LEU A 230 3.40 -17.19 -15.18
C LEU A 230 2.82 -18.15 -14.13
N MET A 231 3.70 -18.81 -13.39
CA MET A 231 3.33 -19.74 -12.34
C MET A 231 3.52 -19.10 -10.97
N GLY A 232 2.42 -18.84 -10.26
CA GLY A 232 2.46 -18.44 -8.86
C GLY A 232 3.00 -19.58 -7.98
N ILE A 233 4.13 -19.34 -7.31
CA ILE A 233 4.79 -20.30 -6.41
C ILE A 233 4.86 -19.82 -4.96
N GLY A 234 4.30 -18.64 -4.70
CA GLY A 234 4.28 -17.99 -3.40
C GLY A 234 3.14 -18.48 -2.48
N PRO A 235 3.06 -17.92 -1.26
CA PRO A 235 4.08 -17.05 -0.67
C PRO A 235 5.31 -17.89 -0.29
N LEU A 236 6.53 -17.45 -0.67
CA LEU A 236 7.79 -18.09 -0.31
C LEU A 236 8.20 -17.75 1.13
N ILE A 237 7.39 -18.23 2.08
CA ILE A 237 7.52 -18.02 3.53
C ILE A 237 7.82 -19.36 4.22
N PRO A 238 8.61 -19.38 5.32
CA PRO A 238 8.88 -20.59 6.07
C PRO A 238 7.60 -21.26 6.58
N SER A 239 7.54 -22.60 6.52
CA SER A 239 6.34 -23.37 6.82
C SER A 239 5.81 -23.13 8.24
N ALA A 240 6.68 -22.92 9.23
CA ALA A 240 6.27 -22.66 10.61
C ALA A 240 5.37 -21.42 10.77
N PHE A 241 5.47 -20.44 9.87
CA PHE A 241 4.64 -19.23 9.88
C PHE A 241 3.48 -19.28 8.87
N LEU A 242 3.43 -20.28 8.00
CA LEU A 242 2.46 -20.37 6.92
C LEU A 242 1.41 -21.45 7.17
N ASP A 243 1.81 -22.72 7.15
CA ASP A 243 0.90 -23.87 7.24
C ASP A 243 1.23 -24.82 8.39
N GLY A 244 2.34 -24.59 9.10
CA GLY A 244 2.78 -25.37 10.25
C GLY A 244 3.14 -26.82 9.93
N LYS A 245 3.25 -27.21 8.66
CA LYS A 245 3.53 -28.61 8.28
C LYS A 245 4.96 -29.03 8.59
N ASP A 246 5.90 -28.10 8.45
CA ASP A 246 7.28 -28.26 8.89
C ASP A 246 7.57 -27.24 10.02
N PRO A 247 7.40 -27.64 11.28
CA PRO A 247 7.63 -26.76 12.43
C PRO A 247 9.11 -26.44 12.66
N LEU A 248 10.04 -27.11 11.98
CA LEU A 248 11.48 -26.83 12.06
C LEU A 248 11.90 -25.72 11.08
N ASP A 249 11.09 -25.43 10.07
CA ASP A 249 11.31 -24.33 9.14
C ASP A 249 10.86 -22.99 9.74
N THR A 250 11.60 -22.53 10.75
CA THR A 250 11.31 -21.34 11.57
C THR A 250 12.00 -20.06 11.10
N SER A 251 12.72 -20.09 9.98
CA SER A 251 13.38 -18.91 9.42
C SER A 251 13.69 -19.08 7.93
N PHE A 252 14.03 -17.99 7.25
CA PHE A 252 14.56 -18.06 5.89
C PHE A 252 15.92 -18.77 5.83
N GLY A 253 16.74 -18.65 6.89
CA GLY A 253 18.11 -19.17 6.94
C GLY A 253 19.15 -18.27 6.24
N GLY A 254 18.75 -17.04 5.86
CA GLY A 254 19.58 -16.11 5.08
C GLY A 254 19.73 -14.72 5.69
N ASP A 255 19.51 -14.56 7.00
CA ASP A 255 19.62 -13.26 7.67
C ASP A 255 21.05 -12.71 7.53
N LEU A 256 21.21 -11.60 6.81
CA LEU A 256 22.52 -10.97 6.58
C LEU A 256 23.00 -10.13 7.78
N ILE A 257 22.22 -10.08 8.85
CA ILE A 257 22.40 -9.21 10.02
C ILE A 257 22.14 -10.06 11.27
N GLN A 258 22.98 -9.95 12.31
CA GLN A 258 22.88 -10.75 13.53
C GLN A 258 21.83 -10.20 14.51
N LYS A 259 21.17 -11.07 15.29
CA LYS A 259 20.23 -10.73 16.38
C LYS A 259 21.02 -10.19 17.60
N THR A 260 20.63 -9.06 18.19
CA THR A 260 21.42 -8.41 19.26
C THR A 260 20.66 -8.10 20.56
N VAL A 261 19.33 -8.16 20.58
CA VAL A 261 18.49 -7.75 21.73
C VAL A 261 17.31 -8.71 21.88
N ASP A 262 16.90 -9.02 23.11
CA ASP A 262 15.69 -9.82 23.37
C ASP A 262 14.42 -8.94 23.33
N TYR A 263 14.00 -8.58 22.12
CA TYR A 263 12.76 -7.84 21.87
C TYR A 263 11.50 -8.69 22.10
N MET A 264 11.63 -10.01 22.19
CA MET A 264 10.49 -10.91 22.37
C MET A 264 9.92 -10.81 23.78
N ASP A 265 10.77 -10.75 24.81
CA ASP A 265 10.31 -10.49 26.17
C ASP A 265 9.59 -9.13 26.30
N TRP A 266 10.09 -8.11 25.61
CA TRP A 266 9.41 -6.82 25.56
C TRP A 266 8.04 -6.92 24.87
N LEU A 267 7.93 -7.64 23.76
CA LEU A 267 6.65 -7.88 23.06
C LEU A 267 5.66 -8.68 23.92
N ASN A 268 6.14 -9.71 24.62
CA ASN A 268 5.36 -10.52 25.57
C ASN A 268 4.75 -9.67 26.69
N SER A 269 5.42 -8.58 27.09
CA SER A 269 4.92 -7.65 28.12
C SER A 269 3.80 -6.71 27.61
N LYS A 270 3.53 -6.66 26.31
CA LYS A 270 2.56 -5.71 25.71
C LYS A 270 1.19 -6.34 25.53
N GLY A 271 0.19 -5.47 25.43
CA GLY A 271 -1.18 -5.87 25.14
C GLY A 271 -1.33 -6.44 23.74
N LYS A 272 -2.36 -7.26 23.55
CA LYS A 272 -2.73 -7.80 22.23
C LYS A 272 -3.04 -6.67 21.25
N LEU A 273 -2.49 -6.76 20.03
CA LEU A 273 -2.63 -5.76 18.96
C LEU A 273 -2.30 -4.31 19.39
N SER A 274 -1.45 -4.12 20.40
CA SER A 274 -1.13 -2.78 20.91
C SER A 274 0.15 -2.19 20.32
N VAL A 275 1.01 -3.01 19.72
CA VAL A 275 2.35 -2.62 19.27
C VAL A 275 2.34 -2.20 17.80
N ILE A 276 2.95 -1.06 17.51
CA ILE A 276 3.31 -0.65 16.14
C ILE A 276 4.70 -1.20 15.83
N TYR A 277 4.80 -2.10 14.85
CA TYR A 277 6.09 -2.53 14.33
C TYR A 277 6.53 -1.58 13.20
N VAL A 278 7.80 -1.17 13.19
CA VAL A 278 8.33 -0.20 12.23
C VAL A 278 9.62 -0.75 11.61
N ALA A 279 9.64 -0.95 10.30
CA ALA A 279 10.85 -1.39 9.58
C ALA A 279 10.86 -0.96 8.10
N PHE A 280 11.98 -0.40 7.65
CA PHE A 280 12.17 0.10 6.27
C PHE A 280 13.12 -0.77 5.42
N GLY A 281 13.31 -2.03 5.84
CA GLY A 281 14.18 -2.99 5.17
C GLY A 281 15.67 -2.71 5.36
N SER A 282 16.52 -3.47 4.66
CA SER A 282 17.98 -3.46 4.85
C SER A 282 18.73 -2.41 4.01
N PHE A 283 18.06 -1.78 3.03
CA PHE A 283 18.68 -0.89 2.05
C PHE A 283 18.21 0.57 2.13
N SER A 284 17.07 0.84 2.77
CA SER A 284 16.54 2.20 2.85
C SER A 284 17.16 2.91 4.05
N SER A 285 17.96 3.96 3.81
CA SER A 285 18.30 4.95 4.82
C SER A 285 17.33 6.13 4.68
N LEU A 286 16.63 6.43 5.76
CA LEU A 286 15.74 7.59 5.81
C LEU A 286 16.57 8.82 6.19
N SER A 287 16.22 9.99 5.65
CA SER A 287 16.86 11.23 6.09
C SER A 287 16.61 11.44 7.60
N LYS A 288 17.55 12.09 8.29
CA LYS A 288 17.37 12.44 9.70
C LYS A 288 16.04 13.17 9.94
N GLN A 289 15.68 14.10 9.07
CA GLN A 289 14.42 14.82 9.14
C GLN A 289 13.21 13.87 9.08
N GLN A 290 13.19 12.94 8.12
CA GLN A 290 12.10 11.97 8.00
C GLN A 290 12.02 11.02 9.21
N MET A 291 13.17 10.60 9.75
CA MET A 291 13.21 9.81 10.97
C MET A 291 12.65 10.57 12.17
N GLU A 292 12.94 11.87 12.30
CA GLU A 292 12.39 12.70 13.37
C GLU A 292 10.87 12.85 13.26
N GLU A 293 10.31 13.00 12.06
CA GLU A 293 8.86 13.05 11.87
C GLU A 293 8.18 11.72 12.21
N ILE A 294 8.77 10.58 11.81
CA ILE A 294 8.28 9.26 12.22
C ILE A 294 8.34 9.11 13.74
N ALA A 295 9.44 9.52 14.37
CA ALA A 295 9.61 9.44 15.82
C ALA A 295 8.55 10.26 16.56
N LYS A 296 8.26 11.48 16.09
CA LYS A 296 7.19 12.34 16.63
C LYS A 296 5.82 11.69 16.47
N GLY A 297 5.47 11.20 15.28
CA GLY A 297 4.20 10.55 15.03
C GLY A 297 3.99 9.28 15.88
N LEU A 298 5.06 8.51 16.10
CA LEU A 298 5.05 7.37 17.02
C LEU A 298 4.79 7.80 18.46
N ILE A 299 5.43 8.87 18.95
CA ILE A 299 5.17 9.43 20.29
C ILE A 299 3.70 9.89 20.39
N GLU A 300 3.22 10.66 19.41
CA GLU A 300 1.85 11.18 19.35
C GLU A 300 0.78 10.08 19.32
N SER A 301 1.09 8.91 18.74
CA SER A 301 0.19 7.75 18.76
C SER A 301 -0.12 7.21 20.17
N GLN A 302 0.74 7.52 21.16
CA GLN A 302 0.70 7.00 22.53
C GLN A 302 0.68 5.46 22.61
N LYS A 303 1.17 4.77 21.57
CA LYS A 303 1.28 3.32 21.54
C LYS A 303 2.70 2.85 21.75
N PRO A 304 2.90 1.67 22.37
CA PRO A 304 4.18 0.97 22.30
C PRO A 304 4.55 0.70 20.83
N PHE A 305 5.82 0.88 20.48
CA PHE A 305 6.32 0.53 19.15
C PHE A 305 7.65 -0.21 19.24
N LEU A 306 7.91 -1.08 18.26
CA LEU A 306 9.20 -1.72 18.04
C LEU A 306 9.75 -1.21 16.72
N TRP A 307 10.83 -0.44 16.76
CA TRP A 307 11.42 0.18 15.57
C TRP A 307 12.78 -0.43 15.23
N VAL A 308 12.87 -0.99 14.03
CA VAL A 308 14.12 -1.46 13.44
C VAL A 308 14.85 -0.31 12.75
N THR A 309 15.95 0.16 13.34
CA THR A 309 16.83 1.14 12.72
C THR A 309 18.24 1.09 13.32
N ARG A 310 19.25 1.35 12.47
CA ARG A 310 20.67 1.44 12.87
C ARG A 310 21.11 2.88 13.14
N GLU A 311 20.29 3.84 12.75
CA GLU A 311 20.60 5.28 12.78
C GLU A 311 19.87 6.00 13.92
N ALA A 312 19.38 5.25 14.91
CA ALA A 312 18.63 5.77 16.05
C ALA A 312 19.40 6.85 16.82
N ASN A 313 20.72 6.72 16.91
CA ASN A 313 21.62 7.65 17.58
C ASN A 313 21.68 9.03 16.89
N THR A 314 21.17 9.17 15.67
CA THR A 314 21.09 10.47 14.97
C THR A 314 19.90 11.32 15.43
N LEU A 315 18.90 10.72 16.09
CA LEU A 315 17.68 11.38 16.56
C LEU A 315 17.97 12.35 17.70
N SER A 316 17.46 13.58 17.57
CA SER A 316 17.72 14.65 18.55
C SER A 316 17.06 14.42 19.92
N PHE A 317 16.03 13.56 19.98
CA PHE A 317 15.22 13.28 21.18
C PHE A 317 15.05 11.78 21.45
N ILE A 318 16.07 10.97 21.12
CA ILE A 318 16.06 9.51 21.28
C ILE A 318 15.58 9.02 22.65
N LYS A 319 15.97 9.70 23.74
CA LYS A 319 15.58 9.33 25.12
C LYS A 319 14.06 9.41 25.36
N GLU A 320 13.34 10.23 24.61
CA GLU A 320 11.88 10.30 24.71
C GLU A 320 11.23 9.17 23.91
N VAL A 321 11.78 8.88 22.74
CA VAL A 321 11.38 7.74 21.89
C VAL A 321 11.50 6.43 22.65
N GLU A 322 12.63 6.21 23.34
CA GLU A 322 12.91 4.99 24.12
C GLU A 322 12.04 4.82 25.38
N LYS A 323 11.38 5.88 25.86
CA LYS A 323 10.42 5.75 26.98
C LYS A 323 9.14 5.03 26.57
N GLN A 324 8.75 5.15 25.31
CA GLN A 324 7.49 4.63 24.79
C GLN A 324 7.68 3.36 23.96
N GLY A 325 8.77 3.28 23.20
CA GLY A 325 9.07 2.15 22.31
C GLY A 325 10.42 1.52 22.55
N MET A 326 10.64 0.39 21.89
CA MET A 326 11.94 -0.28 21.81
C MET A 326 12.54 -0.06 20.43
N ILE A 327 13.84 0.23 20.39
CA ILE A 327 14.58 0.38 19.14
C ILE A 327 15.62 -0.72 19.07
N VAL A 328 15.68 -1.42 17.94
CA VAL A 328 16.64 -2.49 17.69
C VAL A 328 17.32 -2.27 16.34
N PRO A 329 18.60 -2.63 16.20
CA PRO A 329 19.26 -2.57 14.89
C PRO A 329 18.75 -3.67 13.95
N TRP A 330 18.22 -4.77 14.50
CA TRP A 330 17.61 -5.88 13.77
C TRP A 330 16.78 -6.82 14.67
N CYS A 331 15.75 -7.46 14.12
CA CYS A 331 14.91 -8.50 14.73
C CYS A 331 14.36 -9.47 13.66
N SER A 332 13.94 -10.69 13.98
CA SER A 332 13.27 -11.53 12.97
C SER A 332 11.89 -10.93 12.64
N GLN A 333 11.74 -10.34 11.45
CA GLN A 333 10.52 -9.65 11.04
C GLN A 333 9.28 -10.55 11.10
N LEU A 334 9.38 -11.80 10.62
CA LEU A 334 8.30 -12.79 10.69
C LEU A 334 7.94 -13.18 12.14
N GLU A 335 8.93 -13.35 13.02
CA GLU A 335 8.67 -13.62 14.45
C GLU A 335 7.89 -12.46 15.09
N VAL A 336 8.29 -11.22 14.78
CA VAL A 336 7.62 -10.01 15.27
C VAL A 336 6.21 -9.88 14.71
N LEU A 337 6.02 -10.00 13.39
CA LEU A 337 4.71 -9.88 12.75
C LEU A 337 3.75 -10.99 13.20
N SER A 338 4.25 -12.19 13.49
CA SER A 338 3.44 -13.29 14.02
C SER A 338 3.11 -13.14 15.51
N HIS A 339 3.70 -12.17 16.20
CA HIS A 339 3.50 -11.99 17.63
C HIS A 339 2.12 -11.36 17.93
N PRO A 340 1.31 -11.91 18.86
CA PRO A 340 -0.05 -11.43 19.13
C PRO A 340 -0.16 -9.96 19.56
N SER A 341 0.92 -9.39 20.10
CA SER A 341 0.97 -7.98 20.52
C SER A 341 1.09 -7.00 19.36
N VAL A 342 1.55 -7.43 18.18
CA VAL A 342 1.70 -6.56 17.01
C VAL A 342 0.35 -6.31 16.36
N GLY A 343 -0.06 -5.04 16.29
CA GLY A 343 -1.33 -4.62 15.73
C GLY A 343 -1.23 -3.89 14.40
N CYS A 344 -0.03 -3.38 14.05
CA CYS A 344 0.20 -2.60 12.84
C CYS A 344 1.66 -2.68 12.41
N PHE A 345 1.90 -2.63 11.10
CA PHE A 345 3.24 -2.58 10.50
C PHE A 345 3.45 -1.32 9.65
N LEU A 346 4.26 -0.38 10.14
CA LEU A 346 4.78 0.73 9.34
C LEU A 346 5.98 0.26 8.52
N THR A 347 5.86 0.27 7.19
CA THR A 347 6.87 -0.30 6.30
C THR A 347 7.05 0.43 4.99
N HIS A 348 8.26 0.32 4.45
CA HIS A 348 8.60 0.65 3.07
C HIS A 348 7.80 -0.11 2.00
N SER A 349 7.03 -1.15 2.36
CA SER A 349 6.22 -1.95 1.40
C SER A 349 7.04 -2.68 0.33
N GLY A 350 8.24 -3.14 0.68
CA GLY A 350 8.96 -4.12 -0.15
C GLY A 350 8.17 -5.43 -0.25
N TRP A 351 8.27 -6.15 -1.37
CA TRP A 351 7.38 -7.28 -1.65
C TRP A 351 7.38 -8.37 -0.57
N ASN A 352 8.55 -8.71 -0.04
CA ASN A 352 8.65 -9.68 1.07
C ASN A 352 7.90 -9.17 2.32
N SER A 353 8.06 -7.90 2.69
CA SER A 353 7.33 -7.30 3.82
C SER A 353 5.82 -7.32 3.61
N CYS A 354 5.34 -7.07 2.39
CA CYS A 354 3.91 -7.16 2.07
C CYS A 354 3.38 -8.59 2.25
N ILE A 355 4.10 -9.59 1.71
CA ILE A 355 3.71 -11.00 1.85
C ILE A 355 3.76 -11.45 3.32
N GLU A 356 4.79 -11.08 4.08
CA GLU A 356 4.93 -11.42 5.50
C GLU A 356 3.79 -10.81 6.34
N SER A 357 3.39 -9.56 6.04
CA SER A 357 2.23 -8.90 6.64
C SER A 357 0.92 -9.63 6.32
N LEU A 358 0.70 -9.98 5.05
CA LEU A 358 -0.48 -10.70 4.59
C LEU A 358 -0.62 -12.06 5.28
N VAL A 359 0.48 -12.83 5.35
CA VAL A 359 0.51 -14.13 6.02
C VAL A 359 0.25 -13.99 7.52
N SER A 360 0.81 -12.96 8.16
CA SER A 360 0.64 -12.73 9.60
C SER A 360 -0.71 -12.07 9.95
N GLY A 361 -1.49 -11.63 8.96
CA GLY A 361 -2.73 -10.88 9.16
C GLY A 361 -2.52 -9.51 9.82
N VAL A 362 -1.30 -8.95 9.71
CA VAL A 362 -0.95 -7.64 10.28
C VAL A 362 -1.16 -6.58 9.19
N PRO A 363 -1.96 -5.55 9.46
CA PRO A 363 -2.18 -4.49 8.48
C PRO A 363 -0.93 -3.62 8.28
N VAL A 364 -0.92 -2.87 7.19
CA VAL A 364 0.23 -2.02 6.85
C VAL A 364 -0.13 -0.55 6.87
N VAL A 365 0.78 0.25 7.42
CA VAL A 365 0.92 1.66 7.08
C VAL A 365 2.12 1.75 6.13
N ALA A 366 1.84 1.99 4.87
CA ALA A 366 2.80 1.95 3.78
C ALA A 366 3.44 3.32 3.58
N PHE A 367 4.77 3.37 3.63
CA PHE A 367 5.56 4.53 3.25
C PHE A 367 6.64 4.12 2.24
N PRO A 368 6.28 3.97 0.94
CA PRO A 368 7.18 3.45 -0.08
C PRO A 368 8.36 4.39 -0.35
N GLN A 369 9.54 3.82 -0.60
CA GLN A 369 10.79 4.55 -0.81
C GLN A 369 11.31 4.44 -2.26
N TRP A 370 11.39 3.23 -2.82
CA TRP A 370 11.95 2.98 -4.16
C TRP A 370 11.56 1.60 -4.74
N ALA A 371 12.04 1.26 -5.93
CA ALA A 371 11.73 0.02 -6.66
C ALA A 371 10.22 -0.19 -6.89
N ASP A 372 9.72 -1.40 -6.70
CA ASP A 372 8.29 -1.77 -6.81
C ASP A 372 7.43 -1.26 -5.65
N GLN A 373 8.03 -0.68 -4.60
CA GLN A 373 7.32 -0.29 -3.37
C GLN A 373 6.14 0.66 -3.60
N PRO A 374 6.21 1.70 -4.47
CA PRO A 374 5.06 2.56 -4.73
C PRO A 374 3.86 1.77 -5.27
N MET A 375 4.13 0.82 -6.17
CA MET A 375 3.10 -0.05 -6.75
C MET A 375 2.57 -1.04 -5.72
N ASN A 376 3.44 -1.60 -4.87
CA ASN A 376 3.03 -2.48 -3.78
C ASN A 376 2.12 -1.74 -2.80
N ALA A 377 2.43 -0.49 -2.45
CA ALA A 377 1.59 0.34 -1.59
C ALA A 377 0.22 0.62 -2.24
N LYS A 378 0.19 0.86 -3.56
CA LYS A 378 -1.05 1.02 -4.33
C LYS A 378 -1.90 -0.26 -4.34
N LEU A 379 -1.30 -1.42 -4.57
CA LEU A 379 -1.99 -2.71 -4.49
C LEU A 379 -2.50 -2.97 -3.07
N LEU A 380 -1.69 -2.71 -2.06
CA LEU A 380 -2.03 -2.94 -0.67
C LEU A 380 -3.21 -2.08 -0.20
N GLN A 381 -3.21 -0.80 -0.58
CA GLN A 381 -4.28 0.13 -0.22
C GLN A 381 -5.54 -0.08 -1.06
N ASP A 382 -5.40 -0.14 -2.38
CA ASP A 382 -6.56 0.02 -3.26
C ASP A 382 -7.10 -1.32 -3.78
N PHE A 383 -6.27 -2.37 -3.83
CA PHE A 383 -6.65 -3.67 -4.38
C PHE A 383 -6.87 -4.72 -3.30
N TRP A 384 -5.87 -4.97 -2.43
CA TRP A 384 -5.96 -5.95 -1.35
C TRP A 384 -6.66 -5.44 -0.09
N LYS A 385 -6.75 -4.10 0.07
CA LYS A 385 -7.37 -3.43 1.22
C LYS A 385 -6.81 -3.91 2.57
N THR A 386 -5.49 -4.11 2.63
CA THR A 386 -4.80 -4.59 3.85
C THR A 386 -3.98 -3.52 4.55
N GLY A 387 -4.14 -2.26 4.15
CA GLY A 387 -3.50 -1.13 4.80
C GLY A 387 -3.67 0.20 4.06
N LEU A 388 -2.92 1.21 4.47
CA LEU A 388 -3.02 2.58 4.00
C LEU A 388 -1.65 3.09 3.56
N ARG A 389 -1.56 3.85 2.46
CA ARG A 389 -0.35 4.58 2.05
C ARG A 389 -0.35 5.97 2.68
N LEU A 390 0.74 6.32 3.36
CA LEU A 390 0.93 7.66 3.91
C LEU A 390 1.08 8.70 2.80
N ALA A 391 0.45 9.86 3.00
CA ALA A 391 0.62 11.00 2.12
C ALA A 391 1.86 11.81 2.49
N ALA A 392 2.75 12.06 1.53
CA ALA A 392 3.88 12.96 1.74
C ALA A 392 3.46 14.42 1.45
N ALA A 393 3.94 15.35 2.25
CA ALA A 393 3.81 16.79 1.99
C ALA A 393 4.74 17.23 0.85
N ASP A 394 4.62 18.51 0.45
CA ASP A 394 5.52 19.13 -0.53
C ASP A 394 6.99 18.94 -0.10
N GLY A 395 7.77 18.28 -0.96
CA GLY A 395 9.15 17.89 -0.66
C GLY A 395 9.36 16.43 -0.26
N GLY A 396 8.30 15.60 -0.27
CA GLY A 396 8.40 14.15 -0.08
C GLY A 396 8.56 13.68 1.37
N ILE A 397 8.41 14.60 2.34
CA ILE A 397 8.44 14.30 3.77
C ILE A 397 7.03 13.97 4.25
N VAL A 398 6.89 12.85 4.94
CA VAL A 398 5.65 12.51 5.67
C VAL A 398 5.75 13.10 7.07
N MET A 399 4.76 13.93 7.42
CA MET A 399 4.69 14.65 8.69
C MET A 399 4.21 13.74 9.84
N ALA A 400 4.57 14.10 11.07
CA ALA A 400 4.23 13.35 12.27
C ALA A 400 2.71 13.05 12.43
N ASP A 401 1.87 14.04 12.13
CA ASP A 401 0.42 13.94 12.23
C ASP A 401 -0.15 12.92 11.24
N GLU A 402 0.40 12.85 10.02
CA GLU A 402 0.03 11.85 9.02
C GLU A 402 0.48 10.43 9.44
N VAL A 403 1.67 10.27 10.05
CA VAL A 403 2.10 8.98 10.62
C VAL A 403 1.15 8.52 11.73
N ALA A 404 0.80 9.42 12.66
CA ALA A 404 -0.10 9.12 13.76
C ALA A 404 -1.54 8.81 13.27
N SER A 405 -2.03 9.61 12.32
CA SER A 405 -3.33 9.44 11.66
C SER A 405 -3.41 8.12 10.89
N GLY A 406 -2.37 7.78 10.13
CA GLY A 406 -2.29 6.53 9.39
C GLY A 406 -2.42 5.30 10.29
N TYR A 407 -1.71 5.30 11.42
CA TYR A 407 -1.90 4.25 12.43
C TYR A 407 -3.31 4.23 12.99
N ALA A 408 -3.86 5.39 13.39
CA ALA A 408 -5.18 5.47 14.01
C ALA A 408 -6.28 4.93 13.08
N LYS A 409 -6.23 5.26 11.79
CA LYS A 409 -7.15 4.76 10.76
C LYS A 409 -7.09 3.23 10.65
N VAL A 410 -5.87 2.67 10.49
CA VAL A 410 -5.65 1.22 10.39
C VAL A 410 -6.14 0.50 11.65
N ALA A 411 -5.80 0.99 12.84
CA ALA A 411 -6.23 0.41 14.10
C ALA A 411 -7.74 0.46 14.30
N SER A 412 -8.41 1.53 13.85
CA SER A 412 -9.86 1.70 13.92
C SER A 412 -10.60 0.68 13.06
N VAL A 413 -10.20 0.51 11.78
CA VAL A 413 -10.82 -0.49 10.87
C VAL A 413 -10.71 -1.90 11.44
N ILE A 414 -9.55 -2.24 11.99
CA ILE A 414 -9.29 -3.61 12.48
C ILE A 414 -10.01 -3.89 13.78
N SER A 415 -10.01 -2.92 14.69
CA SER A 415 -10.77 -3.04 15.93
C SER A 415 -12.26 -3.23 15.61
N ALA A 416 -12.80 -2.44 14.67
CA ALA A 416 -14.17 -2.57 14.22
C ALA A 416 -14.43 -3.94 13.58
N ARG A 417 -13.63 -4.39 12.61
CA ARG A 417 -13.79 -5.70 11.93
C ARG A 417 -13.62 -6.87 12.89
N ALA A 418 -12.62 -6.85 13.77
CA ALA A 418 -12.30 -7.95 14.67
C ALA A 418 -13.37 -8.10 15.77
N MET A 419 -13.87 -6.99 16.31
CA MET A 419 -15.01 -7.01 17.24
C MET A 419 -16.25 -7.53 16.52
N PHE A 420 -16.56 -6.96 15.36
CA PHE A 420 -17.73 -7.33 14.56
C PHE A 420 -17.76 -8.82 14.18
N THR A 421 -16.61 -9.39 13.85
CA THR A 421 -16.50 -10.82 13.48
C THR A 421 -16.75 -11.75 14.67
N LYS A 422 -16.35 -11.33 15.89
CA LYS A 422 -16.48 -12.12 17.13
C LYS A 422 -17.84 -12.01 17.81
N MET A 423 -18.71 -11.11 17.36
CA MET A 423 -20.07 -10.98 17.90
C MET A 423 -20.90 -12.22 17.54
N MET A 424 -21.46 -12.89 18.55
CA MET A 424 -22.40 -14.01 18.35
C MET A 424 -23.69 -13.57 17.67
N GLU A 425 -24.15 -12.35 17.96
CA GLU A 425 -25.29 -11.71 17.32
C GLU A 425 -24.89 -10.30 16.91
N ARG A 426 -24.99 -10.00 15.60
CA ARG A 426 -24.73 -8.66 15.05
C ARG A 426 -26.04 -7.91 14.95
N ASN A 427 -26.09 -6.71 15.52
CA ASN A 427 -27.27 -5.85 15.47
C ASN A 427 -26.99 -4.59 14.64
N VAL A 428 -28.03 -3.80 14.36
CA VAL A 428 -27.92 -2.60 13.50
C VAL A 428 -26.89 -1.58 14.01
N VAL A 429 -26.68 -1.49 15.32
CA VAL A 429 -25.69 -0.59 15.92
C VAL A 429 -24.27 -1.03 15.54
N SER A 430 -23.96 -2.32 15.67
CA SER A 430 -22.64 -2.86 15.29
C SER A 430 -22.34 -2.76 13.80
N TRP A 431 -23.36 -2.96 12.96
CA TRP A 431 -23.27 -2.77 11.52
C TRP A 431 -23.02 -1.29 11.15
N ASN A 432 -23.76 -0.36 11.77
CA ASN A 432 -23.59 1.07 11.54
C ASN A 432 -22.23 1.57 11.99
N ALA A 433 -21.70 1.06 13.11
CA ALA A 433 -20.36 1.39 13.57
C ALA A 433 -19.28 0.93 12.57
N LEU A 434 -19.43 -0.27 12.00
CA LEU A 434 -18.51 -0.77 10.99
C LEU A 434 -18.58 0.06 9.70
N ILE A 435 -19.79 0.30 9.17
CA ILE A 435 -20.01 1.10 7.95
C ILE A 435 -19.49 2.54 8.14
N ALA A 436 -19.77 3.17 9.29
CA ALA A 436 -19.28 4.50 9.61
C ALA A 436 -17.75 4.53 9.69
N GLY A 437 -17.12 3.51 10.31
CA GLY A 437 -15.67 3.40 10.39
C GLY A 437 -14.99 3.35 9.02
N TYR A 438 -15.53 2.55 8.09
CA TYR A 438 -15.04 2.53 6.70
C TYR A 438 -15.30 3.87 5.98
N THR A 439 -16.49 4.46 6.12
CA THR A 439 -16.85 5.74 5.48
C THR A 439 -15.95 6.88 5.96
N GLN A 440 -15.68 6.96 7.26
CA GLN A 440 -14.83 8.00 7.87
C GLN A 440 -13.36 7.86 7.50
N ASN A 441 -12.90 6.64 7.19
CA ASN A 441 -11.53 6.39 6.76
C ASN A 441 -11.32 6.59 5.25
N GLY A 442 -12.38 6.92 4.51
CA GLY A 442 -12.32 7.09 3.05
C GLY A 442 -12.52 5.79 2.26
N ASP A 443 -12.73 4.66 2.94
CA ASP A 443 -12.99 3.35 2.37
C ASP A 443 -14.47 3.21 1.95
N ASN A 444 -14.95 4.15 1.15
CA ASN A 444 -16.36 4.34 0.84
C ASN A 444 -16.96 3.14 0.08
N GLU A 445 -16.20 2.49 -0.80
CA GLU A 445 -16.66 1.29 -1.53
C GLU A 445 -16.92 0.11 -0.59
N GLU A 446 -16.06 -0.10 0.41
CA GLU A 446 -16.25 -1.15 1.43
C GLU A 446 -17.45 -0.83 2.32
N ALA A 447 -17.60 0.43 2.73
CA ALA A 447 -18.78 0.87 3.46
C ALA A 447 -20.08 0.55 2.70
N LEU A 448 -20.09 0.76 1.38
CA LEU A 448 -21.20 0.39 0.50
C LEU A 448 -21.34 -1.14 0.34
N GLY A 449 -20.23 -1.86 0.24
CA GLY A 449 -20.16 -3.33 0.15
C GLY A 449 -20.69 -4.07 1.39
N LEU A 450 -20.68 -3.42 2.56
CA LEU A 450 -21.27 -3.96 3.78
C LEU A 450 -22.81 -3.93 3.78
N PHE A 451 -23.44 -3.04 3.00
CA PHE A 451 -24.90 -2.92 3.01
C PHE A 451 -25.65 -4.17 2.47
N PRO A 452 -25.21 -4.82 1.38
CA PRO A 452 -25.74 -6.13 1.00
C PRO A 452 -25.60 -7.20 2.08
N LEU A 453 -24.48 -7.19 2.83
CA LEU A 453 -24.24 -8.16 3.91
C LEU A 453 -25.16 -7.93 5.11
N LEU A 454 -25.35 -6.66 5.51
CA LEU A 454 -26.32 -6.24 6.52
C LEU A 454 -27.72 -6.77 6.19
N LYS A 455 -28.16 -6.59 4.94
CA LYS A 455 -29.46 -7.10 4.47
C LYS A 455 -29.53 -8.64 4.45
N ARG A 456 -28.44 -9.32 4.08
CA ARG A 456 -28.37 -10.79 4.07
C ARG A 456 -28.53 -11.37 5.47
N GLU A 457 -28.05 -10.67 6.50
CA GLU A 457 -28.26 -11.03 7.90
C GLU A 457 -29.63 -10.60 8.45
N SER A 458 -30.55 -10.15 7.58
CA SER A 458 -31.91 -9.73 7.93
C SER A 458 -31.96 -8.61 8.98
N VAL A 459 -30.92 -7.80 9.08
CA VAL A 459 -30.89 -6.62 9.94
C VAL A 459 -31.58 -5.46 9.21
N TRP A 460 -32.53 -4.79 9.87
CA TRP A 460 -33.23 -3.66 9.27
C TRP A 460 -32.36 -2.38 9.33
N PRO A 461 -32.10 -1.69 8.21
CA PRO A 461 -31.33 -0.44 8.19
C PRO A 461 -32.02 0.69 8.97
N THR A 462 -31.23 1.61 9.53
CA THR A 462 -31.72 2.84 10.19
C THR A 462 -31.34 4.09 9.39
N HIS A 463 -31.82 5.25 9.83
CA HIS A 463 -31.45 6.54 9.26
C HIS A 463 -29.92 6.78 9.30
N TYR A 464 -29.24 6.34 10.36
CA TYR A 464 -27.78 6.34 10.44
C TYR A 464 -27.11 5.43 9.41
N THR A 465 -27.71 4.28 9.08
CA THR A 465 -27.19 3.42 7.99
C THR A 465 -27.19 4.20 6.68
N PHE A 466 -28.32 4.82 6.35
CA PHE A 466 -28.45 5.57 5.10
C PHE A 466 -27.62 6.84 5.06
N GLY A 467 -27.48 7.55 6.19
CA GLY A 467 -26.56 8.70 6.27
C GLY A 467 -25.12 8.32 5.91
N ASN A 468 -24.62 7.21 6.46
CA ASN A 468 -23.26 6.74 6.14
C ASN A 468 -23.13 6.27 4.67
N LEU A 469 -24.11 5.55 4.13
CA LEU A 469 -24.09 5.11 2.73
C LEU A 469 -24.18 6.28 1.75
N LEU A 470 -25.01 7.28 2.03
CA LEU A 470 -25.13 8.49 1.21
C LEU A 470 -23.84 9.32 1.26
N ASN A 471 -23.23 9.45 2.44
CA ASN A 471 -21.93 10.09 2.59
C ASN A 471 -20.83 9.33 1.82
N ALA A 472 -20.84 8.00 1.84
CA ALA A 472 -19.93 7.18 1.03
C ALA A 472 -20.10 7.43 -0.47
N CYS A 473 -21.35 7.49 -0.98
CA CYS A 473 -21.62 7.87 -2.37
C CYS A 473 -21.14 9.29 -2.70
N ALA A 474 -21.34 10.24 -1.78
CA ALA A 474 -20.94 11.63 -1.93
C ALA A 474 -19.41 11.77 -2.04
N ASN A 475 -18.66 11.04 -1.20
CA ASN A 475 -17.20 11.01 -1.21
C ASN A 475 -16.62 10.40 -2.50
N LEU A 476 -17.33 9.44 -3.10
CA LEU A 476 -16.95 8.85 -4.39
C LEU A 476 -17.37 9.70 -5.59
N ALA A 477 -18.16 10.76 -5.38
CA ALA A 477 -18.84 11.53 -6.42
C ALA A 477 -19.62 10.65 -7.43
N ASP A 478 -20.11 9.48 -6.99
CA ASP A 478 -20.84 8.54 -7.84
C ASP A 478 -22.36 8.75 -7.74
N LEU A 479 -22.90 9.54 -8.68
CA LEU A 479 -24.32 9.83 -8.78
C LEU A 479 -25.19 8.57 -8.97
N LYS A 480 -24.67 7.54 -9.65
CA LYS A 480 -25.42 6.31 -9.93
C LYS A 480 -25.60 5.50 -8.66
N LEU A 481 -24.56 5.37 -7.84
CA LEU A 481 -24.66 4.75 -6.50
C LEU A 481 -25.52 5.60 -5.58
N GLY A 482 -25.38 6.93 -5.62
CA GLY A 482 -26.23 7.88 -4.90
C GLY A 482 -27.73 7.68 -5.16
N ARG A 483 -28.14 7.58 -6.42
CA ARG A 483 -29.54 7.34 -6.82
C ARG A 483 -30.06 5.96 -6.38
N GLN A 484 -29.19 4.94 -6.37
CA GLN A 484 -29.55 3.62 -5.84
C GLN A 484 -29.76 3.67 -4.32
N ALA A 485 -28.88 4.36 -3.58
CA ALA A 485 -29.01 4.57 -2.15
C ALA A 485 -30.29 5.35 -1.81
N HIS A 486 -30.60 6.41 -2.55
CA HIS A 486 -31.86 7.16 -2.41
C HIS A 486 -33.10 6.28 -2.69
N THR A 487 -33.04 5.42 -3.72
CA THR A 487 -34.13 4.44 -3.96
C THR A 487 -34.32 3.50 -2.76
N HIS A 488 -33.22 3.07 -2.13
CA HIS A 488 -33.29 2.24 -0.93
C HIS A 488 -33.84 3.00 0.28
N VAL A 489 -33.47 4.26 0.48
CA VAL A 489 -34.05 5.14 1.51
C VAL A 489 -35.58 5.11 1.44
N LEU A 490 -36.13 5.39 0.25
CA LEU A 490 -37.57 5.42 0.02
C LEU A 490 -38.23 4.04 0.23
N LYS A 491 -37.61 2.96 -0.26
CA LYS A 491 -38.12 1.59 -0.10
C LYS A 491 -38.17 1.12 1.35
N HIS A 492 -37.29 1.62 2.21
CA HIS A 492 -37.27 1.27 3.64
C HIS A 492 -38.15 2.20 4.50
N GLY A 493 -38.91 3.08 3.86
CA GLY A 493 -39.93 3.90 4.53
C GLY A 493 -39.41 5.19 5.15
N PHE A 494 -38.14 5.55 4.92
CA PHE A 494 -37.61 6.85 5.33
C PHE A 494 -38.20 7.94 4.44
N ARG A 495 -38.90 8.90 5.07
CA ARG A 495 -39.64 9.96 4.39
C ARG A 495 -39.19 11.30 4.93
N PHE A 496 -38.86 12.20 4.02
CA PHE A 496 -38.58 13.61 4.32
C PHE A 496 -39.61 14.54 3.68
N GLN A 497 -40.37 14.04 2.71
CA GLN A 497 -41.30 14.83 1.87
C GLN A 497 -42.76 14.85 2.34
N TYR A 498 -43.16 13.98 3.28
CA TYR A 498 -44.51 13.94 3.85
C TYR A 498 -44.55 13.01 5.07
N GLY A 499 -45.49 13.26 5.99
CA GLY A 499 -45.73 12.42 7.17
C GLY A 499 -45.58 13.19 8.49
N PRO A 500 -46.03 12.62 9.62
CA PRO A 500 -46.01 13.26 10.93
C PRO A 500 -44.61 13.31 11.57
N GLU A 501 -43.65 12.52 11.06
CA GLU A 501 -42.26 12.44 11.59
C GLU A 501 -41.28 12.37 10.40
N PRO A 502 -40.94 13.52 9.77
CA PRO A 502 -40.00 13.54 8.65
C PRO A 502 -38.56 13.31 9.12
N ASP A 503 -37.81 12.49 8.39
CA ASP A 503 -36.40 12.21 8.67
C ASP A 503 -35.49 13.30 8.06
N VAL A 504 -35.33 14.40 8.81
CA VAL A 504 -34.51 15.55 8.42
C VAL A 504 -33.05 15.15 8.22
N PHE A 505 -32.53 14.22 9.02
CA PHE A 505 -31.14 13.73 8.91
C PHE A 505 -30.86 13.05 7.57
N VAL A 506 -31.75 12.16 7.12
CA VAL A 506 -31.64 11.52 5.81
C VAL A 506 -31.85 12.54 4.69
N GLY A 507 -32.77 13.49 4.85
CA GLY A 507 -32.95 14.60 3.91
C GLY A 507 -31.67 15.41 3.71
N ASN A 508 -31.00 15.78 4.80
CA ASN A 508 -29.72 16.48 4.78
C ASN A 508 -28.61 15.68 4.09
N SER A 509 -28.53 14.38 4.38
CA SER A 509 -27.57 13.47 3.76
C SER A 509 -27.79 13.32 2.24
N LEU A 510 -29.05 13.35 1.79
CA LEU A 510 -29.41 13.32 0.37
C LEU A 510 -29.03 14.63 -0.34
N ILE A 511 -29.26 15.78 0.28
CA ILE A 511 -28.82 17.09 -0.25
C ILE A 511 -27.31 17.06 -0.46
N ASP A 512 -26.52 16.74 0.59
CA ASP A 512 -25.06 16.73 0.52
C ASP A 512 -24.56 15.77 -0.59
N MET A 513 -25.14 14.57 -0.66
CA MET A 513 -24.78 13.59 -1.69
C MET A 513 -25.05 14.09 -3.11
N TYR A 514 -26.26 14.59 -3.39
CA TYR A 514 -26.58 15.08 -4.73
C TYR A 514 -25.73 16.29 -5.13
N MET A 515 -25.50 17.22 -4.19
CA MET A 515 -24.69 18.40 -4.42
C MET A 515 -23.22 18.05 -4.72
N LYS A 516 -22.61 17.15 -3.94
CA LYS A 516 -21.22 16.69 -4.18
C LYS A 516 -21.07 15.84 -5.44
N CYS A 517 -22.11 15.10 -5.83
CA CYS A 517 -22.15 14.37 -7.10
C CYS A 517 -22.47 15.27 -8.31
N GLY A 518 -22.56 16.60 -8.13
CA GLY A 518 -22.79 17.57 -9.21
C GLY A 518 -24.23 17.64 -9.72
N SER A 519 -25.19 16.99 -9.08
CA SER A 519 -26.60 17.02 -9.48
C SER A 519 -27.37 18.04 -8.64
N VAL A 520 -27.10 19.32 -8.92
CA VAL A 520 -27.64 20.47 -8.18
C VAL A 520 -29.17 20.49 -8.20
N GLU A 521 -29.79 20.12 -9.33
CA GLU A 521 -31.24 20.11 -9.48
C GLU A 521 -31.90 19.09 -8.55
N ASP A 522 -31.34 17.87 -8.47
CA ASP A 522 -31.84 16.80 -7.60
C ASP A 522 -31.65 17.17 -6.13
N GLY A 523 -30.49 17.72 -5.74
CA GLY A 523 -30.23 18.19 -4.37
C GLY A 523 -31.17 19.32 -3.95
N SER A 524 -31.40 20.28 -4.85
CA SER A 524 -32.33 21.39 -4.64
C SER A 524 -33.79 20.95 -4.64
N TRP A 525 -34.10 19.89 -5.38
CA TRP A 525 -35.41 19.25 -5.33
C TRP A 525 -35.65 18.62 -3.95
N VAL A 526 -34.68 17.88 -3.40
CA VAL A 526 -34.79 17.31 -2.05
C VAL A 526 -35.05 18.41 -1.03
N PHE A 527 -34.22 19.46 -1.02
CA PHE A 527 -34.37 20.58 -0.09
C PHE A 527 -35.77 21.23 -0.14
N ARG A 528 -36.29 21.52 -1.35
CA ARG A 528 -37.61 22.15 -1.49
C ARG A 528 -38.78 21.27 -1.07
N HIS A 529 -38.61 19.95 -1.12
CA HIS A 529 -39.65 19.00 -0.77
C HIS A 529 -39.56 18.52 0.68
N MET A 530 -38.55 18.92 1.45
CA MET A 530 -38.47 18.64 2.88
C MET A 530 -39.56 19.42 3.66
N VAL A 531 -40.39 18.69 4.40
CA VAL A 531 -41.47 19.28 5.23
C VAL A 531 -40.89 20.09 6.38
N GLU A 532 -39.85 19.56 7.02
CA GLU A 532 -39.07 20.21 8.06
C GLU A 532 -37.63 20.37 7.57
N ARG A 533 -37.03 21.53 7.87
CA ARG A 533 -35.66 21.88 7.49
C ARG A 533 -34.99 22.49 8.70
N ASP A 534 -33.80 22.00 9.01
CA ASP A 534 -32.95 22.58 10.05
C ASP A 534 -31.83 23.39 9.42
N TRP A 535 -31.03 24.04 10.27
CA TRP A 535 -29.87 24.81 9.82
C TRP A 535 -28.88 23.98 8.98
N VAL A 536 -28.79 22.66 9.22
CA VAL A 536 -27.95 21.74 8.45
C VAL A 536 -28.49 21.61 7.02
N SER A 537 -29.81 21.51 6.83
CA SER A 537 -30.45 21.51 5.50
C SER A 537 -30.08 22.74 4.68
N TRP A 538 -30.19 23.93 5.31
CA TRP A 538 -29.86 25.20 4.67
C TRP A 538 -28.37 25.28 4.33
N ASN A 539 -27.50 24.95 5.27
CA ASN A 539 -26.05 25.01 5.07
C ASN A 539 -25.57 24.05 3.97
N ALA A 540 -26.04 22.79 3.99
CA ALA A 540 -25.69 21.80 2.97
C ALA A 540 -26.08 22.27 1.56
N THR A 541 -27.25 22.91 1.42
CA THR A 541 -27.74 23.43 0.14
C THR A 541 -26.96 24.66 -0.31
N ILE A 542 -26.68 25.62 0.59
CA ILE A 542 -25.91 26.84 0.29
C ILE A 542 -24.49 26.48 -0.15
N VAL A 543 -23.81 25.62 0.61
CA VAL A 543 -22.47 25.13 0.27
C VAL A 543 -22.51 24.35 -1.05
N GLY A 544 -23.54 23.52 -1.25
CA GLY A 544 -23.73 22.78 -2.49
C GLY A 544 -23.85 23.67 -3.73
N TYR A 545 -24.67 24.72 -3.68
CA TYR A 545 -24.78 25.70 -4.77
C TYR A 545 -23.44 26.42 -5.00
N ALA A 546 -22.78 26.86 -3.93
CA ALA A 546 -21.49 27.54 -4.02
C ALA A 546 -20.41 26.68 -4.69
N GLN A 547 -20.26 25.42 -4.27
CA GLN A 547 -19.26 24.49 -4.80
C GLN A 547 -19.52 24.10 -6.26
N ASN A 548 -20.76 24.21 -6.73
CA ASN A 548 -21.15 23.93 -8.11
C ASN A 548 -21.23 25.20 -8.99
N GLY A 549 -20.76 26.36 -8.52
CA GLY A 549 -20.68 27.58 -9.32
C GLY A 549 -21.97 28.41 -9.37
N HIS A 550 -22.95 28.13 -8.50
CA HIS A 550 -24.24 28.82 -8.43
C HIS A 550 -24.25 29.84 -7.27
N GLY A 551 -23.33 30.80 -7.31
CA GLY A 551 -23.12 31.76 -6.22
C GLY A 551 -24.33 32.68 -5.96
N THR A 552 -25.08 33.04 -6.99
CA THR A 552 -26.26 33.91 -6.85
C THR A 552 -27.40 33.21 -6.11
N GLU A 553 -27.65 31.94 -6.42
CA GLU A 553 -28.64 31.08 -5.79
C GLU A 553 -28.24 30.79 -4.34
N ALA A 554 -26.94 30.55 -4.08
CA ALA A 554 -26.42 30.37 -2.72
C ALA A 554 -26.68 31.61 -1.85
N LEU A 555 -26.42 32.82 -2.38
CA LEU A 555 -26.66 34.07 -1.66
C LEU A 555 -28.15 34.34 -1.42
N GLN A 556 -28.99 34.05 -2.41
CA GLN A 556 -30.43 34.18 -2.29
C GLN A 556 -30.98 33.24 -1.20
N LEU A 557 -30.54 31.99 -1.21
CA LEU A 557 -30.95 30.99 -0.23
C LEU A 557 -30.49 31.34 1.20
N PHE A 558 -29.31 31.94 1.34
CA PHE A 558 -28.83 32.46 2.63
C PHE A 558 -29.69 33.61 3.16
N LYS A 559 -30.12 34.54 2.30
CA LYS A 559 -31.05 35.61 2.69
C LYS A 559 -32.40 35.06 3.16
N GLU A 560 -32.90 34.03 2.48
CA GLU A 560 -34.13 33.34 2.87
C GLU A 560 -33.99 32.65 4.24
N MET A 561 -32.88 31.95 4.48
CA MET A 561 -32.57 31.36 5.78
C MET A 561 -32.56 32.40 6.92
N LEU A 562 -31.96 33.57 6.69
CA LEU A 562 -31.96 34.66 7.69
C LEU A 562 -33.37 35.21 7.94
N ALA A 563 -34.22 35.25 6.91
CA ALA A 563 -35.59 35.73 7.02
C ALA A 563 -36.52 34.75 7.77
N THR A 564 -36.22 33.45 7.79
CA THR A 564 -37.01 32.44 8.53
C THR A 564 -36.71 32.41 10.03
N GLY A 565 -35.70 33.15 10.51
CA GLY A 565 -35.38 33.26 11.94
C GLY A 565 -34.63 32.05 12.52
N GLU A 566 -34.22 31.11 11.67
CA GLU A 566 -33.36 29.98 12.04
C GLU A 566 -31.98 30.51 12.45
N LYS A 567 -31.54 30.20 13.67
CA LYS A 567 -30.26 30.69 14.21
C LYS A 567 -29.18 29.63 14.01
N PRO A 568 -28.04 29.97 13.38
CA PRO A 568 -26.91 29.07 13.31
C PRO A 568 -26.36 28.80 14.71
N ASP A 569 -25.98 27.56 14.99
CA ASP A 569 -25.15 27.20 16.13
C ASP A 569 -23.70 27.66 15.92
N HIS A 570 -22.98 27.85 17.04
CA HIS A 570 -21.67 28.53 17.12
C HIS A 570 -20.55 27.96 16.22
N VAL A 571 -20.73 26.76 15.65
CA VAL A 571 -19.76 26.07 14.78
C VAL A 571 -20.13 26.20 13.30
N GLY A 572 -21.43 26.27 12.94
CA GLY A 572 -21.92 26.39 11.56
C GLY A 572 -21.74 27.79 10.94
N LEU A 573 -21.78 28.83 11.78
CA LEU A 573 -21.47 30.22 11.39
C LEU A 573 -20.09 30.39 10.75
N GLY A 574 -19.11 29.54 11.12
CA GLY A 574 -17.75 29.63 10.60
C GLY A 574 -17.65 29.27 9.12
N TYR A 575 -18.27 28.17 8.68
CA TYR A 575 -18.06 27.60 7.34
C TYR A 575 -18.95 28.23 6.26
N GLY A 576 -20.25 28.41 6.54
CA GLY A 576 -21.18 29.02 5.58
C GLY A 576 -20.87 30.50 5.33
N VAL A 577 -20.47 31.24 6.37
CA VAL A 577 -20.05 32.64 6.24
C VAL A 577 -18.67 32.78 5.61
N LEU A 578 -17.72 31.84 5.84
CA LEU A 578 -16.44 31.84 5.11
C LEU A 578 -16.64 31.64 3.60
N TYR A 579 -17.51 30.70 3.21
CA TYR A 579 -17.78 30.43 1.80
C TYR A 579 -18.49 31.59 1.13
N ILE A 580 -19.49 32.19 1.80
CA ILE A 580 -20.14 33.41 1.30
C ILE A 580 -19.15 34.58 1.25
N TRP A 581 -18.22 34.70 2.20
CA TRP A 581 -17.15 35.70 2.17
C TRP A 581 -16.20 35.49 0.97
N LEU A 582 -15.80 34.25 0.68
CA LEU A 582 -15.01 33.88 -0.51
C LEU A 582 -15.74 34.23 -1.83
N ILE A 583 -17.05 33.97 -1.92
CA ILE A 583 -17.88 34.30 -3.10
C ILE A 583 -18.01 35.82 -3.26
N LEU A 584 -18.25 36.55 -2.16
CA LEU A 584 -18.39 38.01 -2.19
C LEU A 584 -17.06 38.72 -2.52
N THR A 585 -15.91 38.13 -2.18
CA THR A 585 -14.60 38.68 -2.54
C THR A 585 -14.22 38.48 -4.01
N HIS A 586 -14.87 37.53 -4.71
CA HIS A 586 -14.58 37.26 -6.12
C HIS A 586 -15.51 37.96 -7.12
N ASP A 587 -16.75 38.34 -6.75
CA ASP A 587 -17.73 38.81 -7.75
C ASP A 587 -18.36 40.20 -7.57
N VAL A 588 -18.28 40.90 -6.42
CA VAL A 588 -18.93 42.24 -6.33
C VAL A 588 -18.21 43.21 -5.39
N CYS A 589 -17.66 44.28 -5.98
CA CYS A 589 -17.38 45.54 -5.31
C CYS A 589 -18.70 46.32 -5.19
N ASP A 590 -19.45 46.20 -4.08
CA ASP A 590 -20.53 47.14 -3.74
C ASP A 590 -20.78 47.23 -2.23
N ASP A 591 -21.08 48.46 -1.79
CA ASP A 591 -21.05 49.02 -0.42
C ASP A 591 -21.98 48.38 0.64
N THR A 592 -22.74 47.34 0.31
CA THR A 592 -23.73 46.73 1.21
C THR A 592 -23.19 45.67 2.18
N THR A 593 -21.98 45.15 1.95
CA THR A 593 -21.39 44.06 2.75
C THR A 593 -20.82 44.49 4.11
N ALA A 594 -20.63 45.79 4.34
CA ALA A 594 -20.01 46.32 5.57
C ALA A 594 -20.90 46.31 6.83
N LYS A 595 -22.20 45.97 6.73
CA LYS A 595 -23.15 46.08 7.86
C LYS A 595 -23.51 44.77 8.58
N ILE A 596 -22.96 43.63 8.17
CA ILE A 596 -23.45 42.30 8.63
C ILE A 596 -22.40 41.53 9.47
N MET A 597 -21.17 42.03 9.64
CA MET A 597 -20.14 41.28 10.39
C MET A 597 -20.29 41.34 11.93
N PRO A 598 -20.17 40.20 12.65
CA PRO A 598 -19.78 40.18 14.05
C PRO A 598 -18.33 40.66 14.21
N LYS A 599 -18.03 41.41 15.28
CA LYS A 599 -16.75 42.10 15.47
C LYS A 599 -15.53 41.20 15.71
N ASP A 600 -15.68 39.87 15.80
CA ASP A 600 -14.66 38.95 16.33
C ASP A 600 -14.35 37.73 15.43
N ALA A 601 -14.17 37.90 14.12
CA ALA A 601 -13.69 36.81 13.24
C ALA A 601 -12.14 36.79 13.15
N PRO A 602 -11.47 35.65 13.38
CA PRO A 602 -10.00 35.57 13.38
C PRO A 602 -9.39 35.68 11.97
N GLN A 603 -8.50 36.65 11.81
CA GLN A 603 -7.62 36.79 10.63
C GLN A 603 -6.51 35.75 10.67
N LYS A 604 -6.60 34.69 9.85
CA LYS A 604 -5.46 33.94 9.29
C LYS A 604 -5.96 32.81 8.39
N CYS A 605 -5.87 33.03 7.07
CA CYS A 605 -5.45 32.06 6.05
C CYS A 605 -5.69 32.69 4.67
N PHE A 606 -4.75 32.45 3.75
CA PHE A 606 -4.88 32.31 2.29
C PHE A 606 -3.74 32.97 1.53
N MET A 607 -2.84 32.12 1.04
CA MET A 607 -2.11 32.28 -0.22
C MET A 607 -2.53 31.09 -1.08
N ILE A 608 -3.33 31.31 -2.11
CA ILE A 608 -3.44 30.38 -3.25
C ILE A 608 -3.40 31.23 -4.52
N SER A 609 -2.54 30.78 -5.43
CA SER A 609 -2.04 31.46 -6.61
C SER A 609 -3.07 31.68 -7.72
N ASP A 610 -3.07 32.88 -8.27
CA ASP A 610 -3.60 33.22 -9.59
C ASP A 610 -2.98 32.32 -10.68
N LYS A 611 -3.82 31.59 -11.40
CA LYS A 611 -3.54 31.12 -12.76
C LYS A 611 -4.81 31.18 -13.60
N THR A 612 -5.12 32.36 -14.13
CA THR A 612 -5.74 32.54 -15.44
C THR A 612 -5.50 33.96 -15.95
N SER A 613 -4.49 34.13 -16.80
CA SER A 613 -4.47 35.21 -17.80
C SER A 613 -3.61 34.79 -18.99
N HIS A 614 -4.28 34.71 -20.14
CA HIS A 614 -3.83 34.44 -21.52
C HIS A 614 -3.74 32.98 -21.97
#